data_AF-A0A2G2XW08-F1
#
_entry.id   AF-A0A2G2XW08-F1
#
_cell.length_a   1.000
_cell.length_b   1.000
_cell.length_c   1.000
_cell.angle_alpha   90.00
_cell.angle_beta   90.00
_cell.angle_gamma   90.00
#
_symmetry.space_group_name_H-M   'P 1'
#
loop_
_entity.id
_entity.type
_entity.pdbx_description
1 polymer ?
#
loop_
_entity_poly.entity_id
_entity_poly.type
_entity_poly.pdbx_seq_one_letter_code
_entity_poly.pdbx_strand_id
1 'polypeptide(L)' 'MHRITEVTVEFYGSPSCKKPFNSLEKLEFAAMPEWKQWHVLGNGEFPALQDLSIDDCPKLMGKLPENLCSLTKLRISR' A
#
# COMPACT_ATOMS: atom_id res chain seq x y z
N MET A 1 4.35 21.05 7.41
CA MET A 1 4.53 19.58 7.30
C MET A 1 3.41 19.05 6.41
N HIS A 2 3.75 18.53 5.23
CA HIS A 2 2.77 17.94 4.33
C HIS A 2 2.25 16.65 4.97
N ARG A 3 0.96 16.61 5.31
CA ARG A 3 0.32 15.38 5.80
C ARG A 3 0.03 14.52 4.58
N ILE A 4 0.46 13.26 4.59
CA ILE A 4 0.14 12.32 3.52
C ILE A 4 -1.35 11.98 3.65
N THR A 5 -2.14 12.42 2.68
CA THR A 5 -3.58 12.12 2.61
C THR A 5 -3.86 10.93 1.70
N GLU A 6 -2.98 10.65 0.75
CA GLU A 6 -3.16 9.61 -0.26
C GLU A 6 -1.81 8.98 -0.60
N VAL A 7 -1.82 7.67 -0.82
CA VAL A 7 -0.69 6.97 -1.45
C VAL A 7 -1.03 6.89 -2.94
N THR A 8 -0.46 7.81 -3.71
CA THR A 8 -0.75 7.98 -5.14
C THR A 8 0.25 7.25 -6.02
N VAL A 9 0.07 7.32 -7.34
CA VAL A 9 0.96 6.71 -8.34
C VAL A 9 2.43 7.13 -8.19
N GLU A 10 2.68 8.31 -7.60
CA GLU A 10 4.01 8.84 -7.35
C GLU A 10 4.81 7.98 -6.36
N PHE A 11 4.12 7.26 -5.47
CA PHE A 11 4.75 6.32 -4.53
C PHE A 11 5.49 5.18 -5.26
N TYR A 12 5.00 4.80 -6.44
CA TYR A 12 5.51 3.69 -7.22
C TYR A 12 6.67 4.09 -8.17
N GLY A 13 7.11 5.35 -8.10
CA GLY A 13 8.14 5.89 -8.97
C GLY A 13 7.62 6.10 -10.39
N SER A 14 8.37 5.60 -11.39
CA SER A 14 7.99 5.79 -12.79
C SER A 14 6.83 4.86 -13.17
N PRO A 15 5.75 5.38 -13.78
CA PRO A 15 4.64 4.55 -14.29
C PRO A 15 5.07 3.51 -15.34
N SER A 16 6.24 3.72 -15.96
CA SER A 16 6.83 2.78 -16.93
C SER A 16 7.55 1.59 -16.26
N CYS A 17 7.78 1.64 -14.95
CA CYS A 17 8.45 0.56 -14.22
C CYS A 17 7.50 -0.63 -14.07
N LYS A 18 7.85 -1.75 -14.72
CA LYS A 18 7.13 -3.02 -14.53
C LYS A 18 7.57 -3.60 -13.18
N LYS A 19 6.65 -3.62 -12.21
CA LYS A 19 6.84 -4.19 -10.85
C LYS A 19 7.82 -3.37 -9.99
N PRO A 20 7.45 -2.14 -9.60
CA PRO A 20 8.29 -1.25 -8.80
C PRO A 20 8.78 -1.86 -7.48
N PHE A 21 8.01 -2.77 -6.88
CA PHE A 21 8.34 -3.40 -5.60
C PHE A 21 8.48 -4.93 -5.73
N ASN A 22 9.28 -5.37 -6.71
CA ASN A 22 9.42 -6.79 -7.06
C ASN A 22 9.95 -7.70 -5.93
N SER A 23 10.70 -7.14 -4.98
CA SER A 23 11.28 -7.87 -3.84
C SER A 23 10.69 -7.45 -2.48
N LEU A 24 9.66 -6.59 -2.47
CA LEU A 24 9.08 -6.12 -1.22
C LEU A 24 8.19 -7.21 -0.62
N GLU A 25 8.65 -7.83 0.46
CA GLU A 25 7.91 -8.89 1.15
C GLU A 25 7.03 -8.37 2.28
N LYS A 26 7.39 -7.23 2.87
CA LYS A 26 6.66 -6.63 4.00
C LYS A 26 6.39 -5.16 3.73
N LEU A 27 5.15 -4.73 3.94
CA LEU A 27 4.71 -3.35 3.81
C LEU A 27 3.91 -2.96 5.04
N GLU A 28 4.29 -1.84 5.65
CA GLU A 28 3.65 -1.31 6.85
C GLU A 28 3.26 0.15 6.63
N PHE A 29 2.01 0.45 6.93
CA PHE A 29 1.49 1.81 7.05
C PHE A 29 1.12 2.03 8.52
N ALA A 30 1.80 2.94 9.20
CA ALA A 30 1.59 3.19 10.63
C ALA A 30 1.45 4.68 10.92
N ALA A 31 0.57 5.04 11.86
CA ALA A 31 0.38 6.41 12.34
C ALA A 31 0.14 7.44 11.22
N MET A 32 -0.74 7.09 10.27
CA MET A 32 -1.14 7.96 9.16
C MET A 32 -2.60 8.43 9.34
N PRO A 33 -2.87 9.37 10.27
CA PRO A 33 -4.23 9.73 10.68
C PRO A 33 -5.04 10.48 9.61
N GLU A 34 -4.37 11.08 8.63
CA GLU A 34 -5.00 11.79 7.52
C GLU A 34 -5.10 10.97 6.24
N TRP A 35 -4.55 9.74 6.23
CA TRP A 35 -4.54 8.90 5.05
C TRP A 35 -5.94 8.37 4.75
N LYS A 36 -6.44 8.66 3.56
CA LYS A 36 -7.80 8.33 3.12
C LYS A 36 -7.84 7.20 2.12
N GLN A 37 -6.90 7.17 1.18
CA GLN A 37 -6.99 6.25 0.05
C GLN A 37 -5.63 5.71 -0.37
N TRP A 38 -5.62 4.41 -0.66
CA TRP A 38 -4.49 3.74 -1.29
C TRP A 38 -4.78 3.55 -2.77
N HIS A 39 -4.09 4.30 -3.63
CA HIS A 39 -4.19 4.11 -5.07
C HIS A 39 -3.19 3.05 -5.52
N VAL A 40 -3.71 2.02 -6.20
CA VAL A 40 -2.93 0.94 -6.81
C VAL A 40 -3.18 0.97 -8.31
N LEU A 41 -2.13 0.84 -9.11
CA LEU A 41 -2.18 0.75 -10.57
C LEU A 41 -2.72 -0.61 -11.04
N GLY A 42 -2.66 -1.63 -10.17
CA GLY A 42 -3.13 -2.98 -10.48
C GLY A 42 -2.25 -3.68 -11.51
N ASN A 43 -1.00 -3.25 -11.66
CA ASN A 43 -0.06 -3.75 -12.64
C ASN A 43 0.90 -4.83 -12.07
N GLY A 44 0.63 -5.30 -10.86
CA GLY A 44 1.45 -6.30 -10.17
C GLY A 44 2.65 -5.67 -9.46
N GLU A 45 2.42 -4.53 -8.81
CA GLU A 45 3.39 -3.72 -8.09
C GLU A 45 4.11 -4.49 -7.00
N PHE A 46 3.36 -5.38 -6.33
CA PHE A 46 3.73 -6.09 -5.12
C PHE A 46 3.71 -7.62 -5.33
N PRO A 47 4.51 -8.15 -6.28
CA PRO A 47 4.43 -9.57 -6.64
C PRO A 47 4.93 -10.50 -5.52
N ALA A 48 5.77 -10.00 -4.61
CA ALA A 48 6.37 -10.77 -3.52
C ALA A 48 5.82 -10.39 -2.14
N LEU A 49 4.82 -9.49 -2.06
CA LEU A 49 4.33 -8.99 -0.78
C LEU A 49 3.57 -10.09 -0.04
N GLN A 50 4.09 -10.46 1.12
CA GLN A 50 3.59 -11.51 1.98
C GLN A 50 2.93 -10.97 3.24
N ASP A 51 3.47 -9.90 3.81
CA ASP A 51 2.97 -9.30 5.05
C ASP A 51 2.56 -7.83 4.82
N LEU A 52 1.28 -7.53 5.02
CA LEU A 52 0.74 -6.17 4.97
C LEU A 52 0.19 -5.79 6.34
N SER A 53 0.69 -4.69 6.90
CA SER A 53 0.21 -4.14 8.18
C SER A 53 -0.24 -2.69 8.00
N ILE A 54 -1.41 -2.37 8.55
CA ILE A 54 -1.98 -1.03 8.59
C ILE A 54 -2.35 -0.75 10.04
N ASP A 55 -1.68 0.19 10.68
CA ASP A 55 -1.83 0.53 12.10
C ASP A 55 -2.10 2.03 12.28
N ASP A 56 -2.97 2.40 13.21
CA ASP A 56 -3.33 3.80 13.50
C ASP A 56 -3.63 4.65 12.25
N CYS A 57 -4.40 4.08 11.31
CA CYS A 57 -4.82 4.74 10.06
C CYS A 57 -6.37 4.93 10.00
N PRO A 58 -6.97 5.72 10.90
CA PRO A 58 -8.42 5.77 11.12
C PRO A 58 -9.23 6.32 9.94
N LYS A 59 -8.64 7.15 9.07
CA LYS A 59 -9.32 7.75 7.92
C LYS A 59 -9.23 6.92 6.65
N LEU A 60 -8.51 5.81 6.65
CA LEU A 60 -8.35 4.96 5.48
C LEU A 60 -9.72 4.37 5.11
N MET A 61 -10.22 4.75 3.95
CA MET A 61 -11.49 4.29 3.39
C MET A 61 -11.25 3.76 1.98
N GLY A 62 -11.73 2.55 1.71
CA GLY A 62 -11.57 1.91 0.41
C GLY A 62 -11.29 0.43 0.53
N LYS A 63 -11.10 -0.22 -0.62
CA LYS A 63 -10.66 -1.61 -0.69
C LYS A 63 -9.14 -1.67 -0.74
N LEU A 64 -8.58 -2.74 -0.19
CA LEU A 64 -7.19 -3.10 -0.45
C LEU A 64 -7.02 -3.46 -1.94
N PRO A 65 -5.79 -3.32 -2.49
CA PRO A 65 -5.48 -3.83 -3.82
C PRO A 65 -5.93 -5.29 -3.97
N GLU A 66 -6.67 -5.58 -5.03
CA GLU A 66 -7.14 -6.95 -5.32
C GLU A 66 -5.99 -7.84 -5.85
N ASN A 67 -4.88 -7.24 -6.32
CA ASN A 67 -3.74 -7.94 -6.94
C ASN A 67 -2.59 -8.27 -5.97
N LEU A 68 -2.88 -8.50 -4.69
CA LEU A 68 -1.90 -8.95 -3.69
C LEU A 68 -1.76 -10.48 -3.68
N CYS A 69 -1.35 -11.07 -4.81
CA CYS A 69 -1.41 -12.53 -5.03
C CYS A 69 -0.56 -13.36 -4.05
N SER A 70 0.49 -12.78 -3.46
CA SER A 70 1.42 -13.47 -2.55
C SER A 70 1.12 -13.21 -1.07
N LEU A 71 0.05 -12.46 -0.76
CA LEU A 71 -0.22 -12.02 0.60
C LEU A 71 -0.64 -13.19 1.48
N THR A 72 0.09 -13.39 2.58
CA THR A 72 -0.17 -14.45 3.55
C THR A 72 -0.61 -13.91 4.90
N LYS A 73 -0.19 -12.69 5.26
CA LYS A 73 -0.58 -12.02 6.50
C LYS A 73 -1.11 -10.63 6.23
N LEU A 74 -2.30 -10.37 6.74
CA LEU A 74 -2.92 -9.05 6.73
C LEU A 74 -3.25 -8.67 8.17
N ARG A 75 -2.72 -7.54 8.63
CA ARG A 75 -3.06 -6.92 9.91
C ARG A 75 -3.61 -5.53 9.67
N ILE A 76 -4.79 -5.25 10.21
CA ILE A 76 -5.37 -3.91 10.23
C ILE A 76 -5.76 -3.61 11.68
N SER A 77 -5.09 -2.64 12.29
CA SER A 77 -5.44 -2.06 13.59
C SER A 77 -5.76 -0.57 13.43
N ARG A 78 -6.62 -0.08 14.33
CA ARG A 78 -7.19 1.26 14.29
C ARG A 78 -6.65 2.12 15.39
#